data_AF-A0A3G2D567-F1
#
_entry.id   AF-A0A3G2D567-F1
#
_cell.length_a   1.000
_cell.length_b   1.000
_cell.length_c   1.000
_cell.angle_alpha   90.00
_cell.angle_beta   90.00
_cell.angle_gamma   90.00
#
_symmetry.space_group_name_H-M   'P 1'
#
loop_
_entity.id
_entity.type
_entity.pdbx_description
1 polymer ?
#
loop_
_entity_poly.entity_id
_entity_poly.type
_entity_poly.pdbx_seq_one_letter_code
_entity_poly.pdbx_strand_id
1 'polypeptide(L)'
;MGNRLTAVLVGLAVLLFLGYSSIFVVNERQQAIVVRFGQIQDVKTAPGLYFKLPFAFMDADRVQYVENRALRFDHDNIRVQVSGGKFYEVDAFVVYRITDARRFRQTVSGDQMSAESRLRTRLDASLRRVYGLRGFESALSDARASMMQEVRDDLRPDAESLGISIVDVRIRRTDLTQEVSQQTFERMKSERLAEAELIRARGNEAAQRRRAVADREVVELESTAQRQSEVLRGEGDAERNKVFGVAFQRDPDFFEFYRSMSAYANALNGNGTTLVLSPDSTFFRYFNNINGAPPAAPAAPAPAPAN
;
A
#
# COMPACT_ATOMS: atom_id res chain seq x y z
N MET A 1 6.58 93.38 -31.03
CA MET A 1 5.88 92.78 -29.86
C MET A 1 5.76 91.25 -29.90
N GLY A 2 6.15 90.56 -30.99
CA GLY A 2 6.10 89.08 -31.08
C GLY A 2 7.09 88.33 -30.18
N ASN A 3 8.32 88.84 -29.98
CA ASN A 3 9.37 88.09 -29.25
C ASN A 3 9.16 87.98 -27.72
N ARG A 4 8.43 88.92 -27.09
CA ARG A 4 8.17 88.84 -25.64
C ARG A 4 7.06 87.82 -25.34
N LEU A 5 6.07 87.73 -26.21
CA LEU A 5 4.95 86.79 -26.06
C LEU A 5 5.40 85.36 -26.38
N THR A 6 6.26 85.16 -27.38
CA THR A 6 6.90 83.86 -27.64
C THR A 6 7.86 83.45 -26.52
N ALA A 7 8.66 84.37 -25.96
CA ALA A 7 9.51 84.07 -24.82
C ALA A 7 8.71 83.65 -23.56
N VAL A 8 7.58 84.32 -23.30
CA VAL A 8 6.68 83.97 -22.19
C VAL A 8 6.01 82.60 -22.41
N LEU A 9 5.55 82.33 -23.64
CA LEU A 9 4.97 81.03 -23.99
C LEU A 9 5.99 79.89 -23.87
N VAL A 10 7.23 80.09 -24.32
CA VAL A 10 8.31 79.11 -24.19
C VAL A 10 8.66 78.88 -22.72
N GLY A 11 8.76 79.95 -21.91
CA GLY A 11 9.01 79.83 -20.47
C GLY A 11 7.91 79.04 -19.75
N LEU A 12 6.64 79.32 -20.06
CA LEU A 12 5.50 78.60 -19.50
C LEU A 12 5.49 77.12 -19.93
N ALA A 13 5.80 76.83 -21.19
CA ALA A 13 5.88 75.47 -21.71
C ALA A 13 6.99 74.67 -21.02
N VAL A 14 8.16 75.28 -20.80
CA VAL A 14 9.27 74.65 -20.05
C VAL A 14 8.87 74.38 -18.61
N LEU A 15 8.19 75.33 -17.95
CA LEU A 15 7.76 75.17 -16.56
C LEU A 15 6.70 74.07 -16.41
N LEU A 16 5.73 74.00 -17.33
CA LEU A 16 4.75 72.91 -17.40
C LEU A 16 5.41 71.56 -17.66
N PHE A 17 6.40 71.51 -18.57
CA PHE A 17 7.16 70.30 -18.85
C PHE A 17 7.95 69.82 -17.64
N LEU A 18 8.59 70.72 -16.89
CA LEU A 18 9.30 70.41 -15.64
C LEU A 18 8.33 69.91 -14.55
N GLY A 19 7.16 70.53 -14.42
CA GLY A 19 6.12 70.09 -13.50
C GLY A 19 5.62 68.68 -13.82
N TYR A 20 5.32 68.40 -15.09
CA TYR A 20 4.90 67.06 -15.54
C TYR A 20 6.00 66.01 -15.36
N SER A 21 7.25 66.34 -15.71
CA SER A 21 8.41 65.45 -15.57
C SER A 21 8.78 65.14 -14.10
N SER A 22 8.34 65.98 -13.17
CA SER A 22 8.56 65.80 -11.74
C SER A 22 7.59 64.81 -11.10
N ILE A 23 6.49 64.44 -11.76
CA ILE A 23 5.46 63.56 -11.19
C ILE A 23 5.77 62.10 -11.53
N PHE A 24 5.66 61.22 -10.55
CA PHE A 24 5.65 59.76 -10.78
C PHE A 24 4.61 59.07 -9.89
N VAL A 25 4.15 57.91 -10.37
CA VAL A 25 3.06 57.15 -9.73
C VAL A 25 3.59 55.81 -9.28
N VAL A 26 3.28 55.43 -8.05
CA VAL A 26 3.60 54.12 -7.48
C VAL A 26 2.31 53.32 -7.34
N ASN A 27 2.25 52.18 -8.01
CA ASN A 27 1.13 51.24 -7.91
C ASN A 27 1.30 50.32 -6.70
N GLU A 28 0.21 49.72 -6.22
CA GLU A 28 0.23 48.82 -5.06
C GLU A 28 1.15 47.58 -5.25
N ARG A 29 1.34 47.15 -6.51
CA ARG A 29 2.21 46.01 -6.86
C ARG A 29 3.70 46.39 -6.95
N GLN A 30 4.03 47.67 -6.80
CA GLN A 30 5.34 48.24 -7.03
C GLN A 30 5.79 49.05 -5.81
N GLN A 31 7.10 49.18 -5.66
CA GLN A 31 7.74 50.11 -4.74
C GLN A 31 8.78 50.90 -5.53
N ALA A 32 8.98 52.16 -5.18
CA ALA A 32 9.87 53.05 -5.90
C ALA A 32 11.06 53.45 -5.04
N ILE A 33 12.25 53.35 -5.61
CA ILE A 33 13.50 53.78 -4.99
C ILE A 33 13.97 55.02 -5.75
N VAL A 34 14.10 56.14 -5.03
CA VAL A 34 14.62 57.39 -5.58
C VAL A 34 16.11 57.44 -5.33
N VAL A 35 16.87 57.42 -6.43
CA VAL A 35 18.33 57.41 -6.41
C VAL A 35 18.84 58.73 -6.99
N ARG A 36 19.73 59.39 -6.26
CA ARG A 36 20.37 60.65 -6.65
C ARG A 36 21.87 60.46 -6.71
N PHE A 37 22.49 60.69 -7.86
CA PHE A 37 23.93 60.49 -8.07
C PHE A 37 24.42 59.12 -7.55
N GLY A 38 23.61 58.07 -7.75
CA GLY A 38 23.91 56.71 -7.29
C GLY A 38 23.60 56.42 -5.81
N GLN A 39 23.30 57.42 -4.99
CA GLN A 39 22.95 57.25 -3.58
C GLN A 39 21.43 57.11 -3.38
N ILE A 40 21.02 56.26 -2.45
CA ILE A 40 19.59 56.05 -2.12
C ILE A 40 19.12 57.18 -1.21
N GLN A 41 18.31 58.08 -1.75
CA GLN A 41 17.72 59.17 -0.97
C GLN A 41 16.50 58.65 -0.21
N ASP A 42 15.55 58.08 -0.94
CA ASP A 42 14.23 57.76 -0.38
C ASP A 42 13.64 56.48 -1.00
N VAL A 43 12.77 55.82 -0.24
CA VAL A 43 12.06 54.60 -0.64
C VAL A 43 10.58 54.79 -0.38
N LYS A 44 9.78 54.72 -1.44
CA LYS A 44 8.32 54.86 -1.39
C LYS A 44 7.67 53.49 -1.59
N THR A 45 7.08 52.97 -0.52
CA THR A 45 6.39 51.69 -0.49
C THR A 45 4.87 51.82 -0.61
N ALA A 46 4.29 52.93 -0.14
CA ALA A 46 2.86 53.17 -0.22
C ALA A 46 2.45 53.60 -1.64
N PRO A 47 1.35 53.07 -2.19
CA PRO A 47 0.83 53.50 -3.48
C PRO A 47 0.39 54.96 -3.42
N GLY A 48 0.70 55.72 -4.46
CA GLY A 48 0.40 57.14 -4.48
C GLY A 48 1.16 57.92 -5.54
N LEU A 49 0.85 59.21 -5.58
CA LEU A 49 1.52 60.17 -6.43
C LEU A 49 2.68 60.80 -5.65
N TYR A 50 3.87 60.78 -6.23
CA TYR A 50 5.07 61.33 -5.63
C TYR A 50 5.77 62.28 -6.60
N PHE A 51 6.57 63.17 -6.03
CA PHE A 51 7.34 64.15 -6.77
C PHE A 51 8.83 63.86 -6.67
N LYS A 52 9.53 63.99 -7.80
CA LYS A 52 10.99 63.88 -7.94
C LYS A 52 11.50 65.11 -8.68
N LEU A 53 12.80 65.40 -8.59
CA LEU A 53 13.36 66.46 -9.42
C LEU A 53 13.31 66.06 -10.93
N PRO A 54 12.98 66.99 -11.83
CA PRO A 54 12.80 66.71 -13.26
C PRO A 54 14.13 66.53 -14.02
N PHE A 55 15.28 66.70 -13.35
CA PHE A 55 16.61 66.63 -13.94
C PHE A 55 17.12 65.18 -14.07
N ALA A 56 16.28 64.29 -14.64
CA ALA A 56 16.65 62.89 -14.86
C ALA A 56 17.88 62.73 -15.78
N PHE A 57 18.14 63.71 -16.65
CA PHE A 57 19.29 63.74 -17.57
C PHE A 57 20.63 64.07 -16.90
N MET A 58 20.63 64.55 -15.65
CA MET A 58 21.85 64.86 -14.87
C MET A 58 22.10 63.84 -13.75
N ASP A 59 21.45 62.66 -13.79
CA ASP A 59 21.45 61.68 -12.69
C ASP A 59 21.01 62.24 -11.31
N ALA A 60 20.29 63.37 -11.31
CA ALA A 60 19.90 64.06 -10.09
C ALA A 60 18.81 63.32 -9.31
N ASP A 61 17.79 62.73 -9.98
CA ASP A 61 16.79 61.86 -9.35
C ASP A 61 16.27 60.83 -10.37
N ARG A 62 16.75 59.58 -10.25
CA ARG A 62 16.26 58.42 -11.00
C ARG A 62 15.36 57.57 -10.11
N VAL A 63 14.15 57.28 -10.60
CA VAL A 63 13.23 56.36 -9.94
C VAL A 63 13.45 54.96 -10.50
N GLN A 64 13.76 54.02 -9.63
CA GLN A 64 13.73 52.59 -9.95
C GLN A 64 12.50 51.96 -9.32
N TYR A 65 11.70 51.28 -10.14
CA TYR A 65 10.59 50.46 -9.67
C TYR A 65 11.08 49.06 -9.31
N VAL A 66 10.63 48.56 -8.18
CA VAL A 66 10.85 47.19 -7.71
C VAL A 66 9.48 46.57 -7.44
N GLU A 67 9.34 45.27 -7.62
CA GLU A 67 8.07 44.60 -7.36
C GLU A 67 7.85 44.38 -5.85
N ASN A 68 6.59 44.56 -5.39
CA ASN A 68 6.16 44.29 -4.01
C ASN A 68 5.30 43.01 -3.90
N ARG A 69 5.06 42.32 -5.03
CA ARG A 69 4.29 41.07 -5.05
C ARG A 69 5.17 39.87 -4.70
N ALA A 70 4.54 38.74 -4.41
CA ALA A 70 5.25 37.47 -4.34
C ALA A 70 5.74 37.09 -5.74
N LEU A 71 7.04 36.91 -5.85
CA LEU A 71 7.77 36.44 -7.02
C LEU A 71 8.12 34.97 -6.86
N ARG A 72 8.25 34.27 -7.98
CA ARG A 72 8.65 32.88 -8.02
C ARG A 72 9.84 32.75 -8.95
N PHE A 73 10.88 32.06 -8.49
CA PHE A 73 11.92 31.54 -9.37
C PHE A 73 11.97 30.02 -9.28
N ASP A 74 12.20 29.39 -10.42
CA ASP A 74 12.34 27.95 -10.57
C ASP A 74 13.82 27.59 -10.71
N HIS A 75 14.22 26.50 -10.08
CA HIS A 75 15.55 25.92 -10.17
C HIS A 75 15.43 24.41 -10.42
N ASP A 76 15.79 24.02 -11.64
CA ASP A 76 15.57 22.68 -12.18
C ASP A 76 16.89 21.90 -12.25
N ASN A 77 16.77 20.56 -12.30
CA ASN A 77 17.89 19.64 -12.50
C ASN A 77 18.99 19.73 -11.42
N ILE A 78 18.61 19.96 -10.16
CA ILE A 78 19.55 20.05 -9.05
C ILE A 78 20.00 18.64 -8.69
N ARG A 79 21.28 18.36 -8.95
CA ARG A 79 21.87 17.08 -8.57
C ARG A 79 22.24 17.08 -7.09
N VAL A 80 21.59 16.20 -6.32
CA VAL A 80 21.86 16.00 -4.89
C VAL A 80 22.23 14.55 -4.61
N GLN A 81 23.06 14.35 -3.60
CA GLN A 81 23.42 13.03 -3.09
C GLN A 81 22.73 12.84 -1.74
N VAL A 82 22.08 11.69 -1.56
CA VAL A 82 21.45 11.32 -0.27
C VAL A 82 22.40 10.50 0.59
N SER A 83 22.04 10.29 1.86
CA SER A 83 22.87 9.51 2.81
C SER A 83 23.19 8.09 2.34
N GLY A 84 22.36 7.50 1.47
CA GLY A 84 22.58 6.20 0.84
C GLY A 84 23.53 6.20 -0.37
N GLY A 85 24.23 7.31 -0.64
CA GLY A 85 25.23 7.44 -1.71
C GLY A 85 24.67 7.61 -3.13
N LYS A 86 23.35 7.44 -3.32
CA LYS A 86 22.67 7.58 -4.60
C LYS A 86 22.48 9.06 -4.99
N PHE A 87 22.49 9.31 -6.30
CA PHE A 87 22.25 10.63 -6.88
C PHE A 87 20.81 10.77 -7.37
N TYR A 88 20.26 11.95 -7.16
CA TYR A 88 18.91 12.32 -7.56
C TYR A 88 18.91 13.69 -8.22
N GLU A 89 17.93 13.90 -9.09
CA GLU A 89 17.63 15.17 -9.72
C GLU A 89 16.37 15.75 -9.09
N VAL A 90 16.51 16.96 -8.56
CA VAL A 90 15.46 17.67 -7.83
C VAL A 90 15.11 18.94 -8.58
N ASP A 91 13.82 19.13 -8.83
CA ASP A 91 13.29 20.40 -9.30
C ASP A 91 12.63 21.11 -8.13
N ALA A 92 13.04 22.35 -7.86
CA ALA A 92 12.50 23.14 -6.75
C ALA A 92 12.14 24.55 -7.21
N PHE A 93 11.20 25.17 -6.49
CA PHE A 93 10.86 26.56 -6.67
C PHE A 93 10.77 27.27 -5.34
N VAL A 94 11.12 28.55 -5.37
CA VAL A 94 11.09 29.42 -4.20
C VAL A 94 10.16 30.58 -4.51
N VAL A 95 9.22 30.81 -3.61
CA VAL A 95 8.35 31.98 -3.63
C VAL A 95 8.90 32.97 -2.61
N TYR A 96 9.21 34.18 -3.07
CA TYR A 96 9.81 35.23 -2.25
C TYR A 96 9.14 36.58 -2.49
N ARG A 97 9.30 37.51 -1.56
CA ARG A 97 8.80 38.89 -1.67
C ARG A 97 9.90 39.85 -1.26
N ILE A 98 10.08 40.94 -2.00
CA ILE A 98 11.06 41.97 -1.66
C ILE A 98 10.43 42.89 -0.62
N THR A 99 10.78 42.68 0.65
CA THR A 99 10.23 43.44 1.79
C THR A 99 11.01 44.73 2.07
N ASP A 100 12.32 44.73 1.83
CA ASP A 100 13.18 45.92 2.01
C ASP A 100 13.86 46.29 0.68
N ALA A 101 13.25 47.24 -0.03
CA ALA A 101 13.76 47.74 -1.30
C ALA A 101 15.12 48.44 -1.15
N ARG A 102 15.39 49.07 0.00
CA ARG A 102 16.66 49.78 0.25
C ARG A 102 17.80 48.77 0.29
N ARG A 103 17.65 47.74 1.11
CA ARG A 103 18.66 46.68 1.27
C ARG A 103 18.84 45.87 -0.01
N PHE A 104 17.75 45.60 -0.74
CA PHE A 104 17.79 44.97 -2.05
C PHE A 104 18.62 45.77 -3.06
N ARG A 105 18.42 47.09 -3.15
CA ARG A 105 19.25 47.95 -4.00
C ARG A 105 20.72 47.98 -3.56
N GLN A 106 20.99 48.06 -2.26
CA GLN A 106 22.37 48.12 -1.74
C GLN A 106 23.17 46.85 -2.04
N THR A 107 22.52 45.68 -2.00
CA THR A 107 23.20 44.39 -2.11
C THR A 107 23.29 43.83 -3.52
N VAL A 108 22.24 44.03 -4.33
CA VAL A 108 22.13 43.49 -5.70
C VAL A 108 21.83 44.56 -6.74
N SER A 109 22.06 45.83 -6.42
CA SER A 109 21.80 46.96 -7.34
C SER A 109 20.36 47.03 -7.85
N GLY A 110 19.42 46.38 -7.15
CA GLY A 110 18.02 46.28 -7.56
C GLY A 110 17.80 45.41 -8.79
N ASP A 111 18.75 44.54 -9.13
CA ASP A 111 18.61 43.56 -10.21
C ASP A 111 18.06 42.24 -9.66
N GLN A 112 16.92 41.81 -10.20
CA GLN A 112 16.25 40.58 -9.82
C GLN A 112 17.11 39.35 -10.17
N MET A 113 17.76 39.35 -11.34
CA MET A 113 18.52 38.19 -11.80
C MET A 113 19.73 37.91 -10.89
N SER A 114 20.40 38.98 -10.45
CA SER A 114 21.48 38.89 -9.47
C SER A 114 21.03 38.36 -8.11
N ALA A 115 19.86 38.77 -7.61
CA ALA A 115 19.28 38.22 -6.38
C ALA A 115 18.92 36.74 -6.53
N GLU A 116 18.26 36.37 -7.62
CA GLU A 116 17.90 34.98 -7.90
C GLU A 116 19.13 34.09 -8.01
N SER A 117 20.21 34.56 -8.66
CA SER A 117 21.48 33.82 -8.75
C SER A 117 22.07 33.51 -7.36
N ARG A 118 22.07 34.49 -6.46
CA ARG A 118 22.53 34.29 -5.06
C ARG A 118 21.64 33.31 -4.31
N LEU A 119 20.31 33.45 -4.43
CA LEU A 119 19.35 32.54 -3.80
C LEU A 119 19.46 31.11 -4.37
N ARG A 120 19.72 30.94 -5.67
CA ARG A 120 19.97 29.63 -6.31
C ARG A 120 21.18 28.93 -5.69
N THR A 121 22.30 29.62 -5.55
CA THR A 121 23.50 29.04 -4.93
C THR A 121 23.25 28.61 -3.48
N ARG A 122 22.47 29.39 -2.72
CA ARG A 122 22.10 29.04 -1.34
C ARG A 122 21.09 27.90 -1.28
N LEU A 123 20.12 27.88 -2.18
CA LEU A 123 19.12 26.81 -2.30
C LEU A 123 19.82 25.47 -2.59
N ASP A 124 20.79 25.47 -3.51
CA ASP A 124 21.61 24.31 -3.82
C ASP A 124 22.36 23.78 -2.60
N ALA A 125 22.98 24.67 -1.82
CA ALA A 125 23.71 24.28 -0.61
C ALA A 125 22.77 23.69 0.46
N SER A 126 21.62 24.33 0.69
CA SER A 126 20.64 23.86 1.67
C SER A 126 19.99 22.54 1.26
N LEU A 127 19.60 22.39 -0.02
CA LEU A 127 19.09 21.13 -0.54
C LEU A 127 20.12 20.00 -0.38
N ARG A 128 21.39 20.21 -0.75
CA ARG A 128 22.45 19.20 -0.54
C ARG A 128 22.62 18.83 0.92
N ARG A 129 22.53 19.80 1.84
CA ARG A 129 22.62 19.56 3.28
C ARG A 129 21.47 18.69 3.78
N VAL A 130 20.23 19.09 3.50
CA VAL A 130 19.02 18.40 3.99
C VAL A 130 18.88 17.01 3.37
N TYR A 131 19.13 16.87 2.05
CA TYR A 131 19.12 15.58 1.38
C TYR A 131 20.29 14.69 1.80
N GLY A 132 21.48 15.25 2.06
CA GLY A 132 22.64 14.49 2.51
C GLY A 132 22.44 13.81 3.87
N LEU A 133 21.62 14.40 4.75
CA LEU A 133 21.33 13.85 6.07
C LEU A 133 20.23 12.78 6.07
N ARG A 134 19.44 12.65 5.01
CA ARG A 134 18.24 11.80 4.99
C ARG A 134 18.22 10.87 3.79
N GLY A 135 17.50 9.76 3.93
CA GLY A 135 17.31 8.80 2.83
C GLY A 135 16.25 9.24 1.83
N PHE A 136 16.26 8.67 0.63
CA PHE A 136 15.29 8.96 -0.43
C PHE A 136 13.82 8.81 0.01
N GLU A 137 13.49 7.76 0.77
CA GLU A 137 12.13 7.52 1.25
C GLU A 137 11.56 8.70 2.04
N SER A 138 12.43 9.45 2.73
CA SER A 138 11.99 10.65 3.46
C SER A 138 11.47 11.75 2.54
N ALA A 139 12.00 11.84 1.31
CA ALA A 139 11.58 12.83 0.31
C ALA A 139 10.22 12.51 -0.31
N LEU A 140 9.80 11.23 -0.22
CA LEU A 140 8.51 10.75 -0.71
C LEU A 140 7.49 10.51 0.43
N SER A 141 7.90 10.61 1.69
CA SER A 141 7.03 10.44 2.86
C SER A 141 6.60 11.77 3.48
N ASP A 142 5.88 11.70 4.60
CA ASP A 142 5.44 12.85 5.38
C ASP A 142 6.61 13.73 5.89
N ALA A 143 7.82 13.16 5.95
CA ALA A 143 9.03 13.89 6.30
C ALA A 143 9.36 15.02 5.30
N ARG A 144 8.81 14.99 4.08
CA ARG A 144 9.00 16.03 3.05
C ARG A 144 8.63 17.43 3.54
N ALA A 145 7.52 17.57 4.28
CA ALA A 145 7.09 18.88 4.79
C ALA A 145 8.14 19.47 5.75
N SER A 146 8.67 18.64 6.65
CA SER A 146 9.72 19.04 7.60
C SER A 146 11.01 19.45 6.88
N MET A 147 11.39 18.75 5.82
CA MET A 147 12.57 19.09 5.03
C MET A 147 12.40 20.43 4.31
N MET A 148 11.23 20.72 3.77
CA MET A 148 10.98 22.01 3.10
C MET A 148 10.98 23.17 4.07
N GLN A 149 10.52 22.96 5.30
CA GLN A 149 10.63 23.94 6.36
C GLN A 149 12.10 24.18 6.73
N GLU A 150 12.89 23.12 6.88
CA GLU A 150 14.32 23.20 7.17
C GLU A 150 15.08 23.96 6.06
N VAL A 151 14.80 23.66 4.79
CA VAL A 151 15.39 24.38 3.64
C VAL A 151 14.97 25.86 3.63
N ARG A 152 13.72 26.16 3.98
CA ARG A 152 13.23 27.54 4.07
C ARG A 152 13.93 28.30 5.21
N ASP A 153 14.12 27.65 6.35
CA ASP A 153 14.77 28.25 7.52
C ASP A 153 16.26 28.51 7.26
N ASP A 154 16.95 27.62 6.54
CA ASP A 154 18.33 27.83 6.06
C ASP A 154 18.46 29.03 5.12
N LEU A 155 17.49 29.22 4.22
CA LEU A 155 17.51 30.29 3.23
C LEU A 155 17.19 31.66 3.82
N ARG A 156 16.51 31.70 4.98
CA ARG A 156 16.02 32.94 5.58
C ARG A 156 17.12 33.98 5.87
N PRO A 157 18.24 33.64 6.54
CA PRO A 157 19.28 34.62 6.85
C PRO A 157 19.91 35.24 5.60
N ASP A 158 20.17 34.42 4.58
CA ASP A 158 20.71 34.89 3.31
C ASP A 158 19.70 35.76 2.56
N ALA A 159 18.41 35.39 2.54
CA ALA A 159 17.36 36.19 1.93
C ALA A 159 17.18 37.55 2.63
N GLU A 160 17.18 37.57 3.96
CA GLU A 160 17.08 38.80 4.77
C GLU A 160 18.27 39.74 4.56
N SER A 161 19.46 39.19 4.31
CA SER A 161 20.64 39.98 3.93
C SER A 161 20.44 40.72 2.61
N LEU A 162 19.64 40.16 1.69
CA LEU A 162 19.27 40.76 0.40
C LEU A 162 18.03 41.66 0.49
N GLY A 163 17.38 41.79 1.66
CA GLY A 163 16.11 42.51 1.80
C GLY A 163 14.89 41.74 1.26
N ILE A 164 15.00 40.41 1.18
CA ILE A 164 13.99 39.51 0.64
C ILE A 164 13.44 38.63 1.77
N SER A 165 12.11 38.45 1.81
CA SER A 165 11.45 37.47 2.66
C SER A 165 11.05 36.25 1.84
N ILE A 166 11.43 35.06 2.30
CA ILE A 166 10.98 33.80 1.70
C ILE A 166 9.56 33.50 2.19
N VAL A 167 8.63 33.31 1.25
CA VAL A 167 7.23 32.94 1.54
C VAL A 167 7.10 31.43 1.64
N ASP A 168 7.59 30.71 0.62
CA ASP A 168 7.55 29.25 0.59
C ASP A 168 8.66 28.68 -0.28
N VAL A 169 9.09 27.46 0.03
CA VAL A 169 10.02 26.67 -0.77
C VAL A 169 9.37 25.31 -0.99
N ARG A 170 9.26 24.90 -2.25
CA ARG A 170 8.69 23.59 -2.56
C ARG A 170 9.49 22.91 -3.64
N ILE A 171 9.55 21.60 -3.49
CA ILE A 171 10.05 20.70 -4.52
C ILE A 171 8.90 20.33 -5.43
N ARG A 172 9.10 20.48 -6.74
CA ARG A 172 8.18 20.04 -7.78
C ARG A 172 8.35 18.55 -8.06
N ARG A 173 9.60 18.07 -8.16
CA ARG A 173 9.94 16.71 -8.58
C ARG A 173 11.23 16.22 -7.93
N THR A 174 11.32 14.91 -7.68
CA THR A 174 12.53 14.25 -7.19
C THR A 174 12.65 12.92 -7.92
N ASP A 175 13.53 12.85 -8.91
CA ASP A 175 13.71 11.67 -9.76
C ASP A 175 15.09 11.05 -9.55
N LEU A 176 15.18 9.74 -9.77
CA LEU A 176 16.45 9.03 -9.88
C LEU A 176 17.15 9.43 -11.17
N THR A 177 18.48 9.54 -11.15
CA THR A 177 19.24 9.62 -12.40
C THR A 177 19.03 8.34 -13.23
N GLN A 178 19.08 8.44 -14.56
CA GLN A 178 18.80 7.29 -15.44
C GLN A 178 19.70 6.07 -15.12
N GLU A 179 20.95 6.33 -14.76
CA GLU A 179 21.96 5.32 -14.39
C GLU A 179 21.54 4.52 -13.14
N VAL A 180 21.11 5.21 -12.08
CA VAL A 180 20.75 4.59 -10.79
C VAL A 180 19.32 4.02 -10.82
N SER A 181 18.46 4.56 -11.67
CA SER A 181 17.06 4.16 -11.81
C SER A 181 16.92 2.70 -12.25
N GLN A 182 17.66 2.27 -13.29
CA GLN A 182 17.57 0.91 -13.82
C GLN A 182 17.98 -0.13 -12.76
N GLN A 183 19.16 0.05 -12.15
CA GLN A 183 19.64 -0.83 -11.09
C GLN A 183 18.70 -0.88 -9.88
N THR A 184 18.15 0.26 -9.48
CA THR A 184 17.21 0.32 -8.35
C THR A 184 15.90 -0.39 -8.70
N PHE A 185 15.39 -0.21 -9.92
CA PHE A 185 14.17 -0.87 -10.40
C PHE A 185 14.33 -2.39 -10.47
N GLU A 186 15.45 -2.89 -10.99
CA GLU A 186 15.74 -4.33 -11.02
C GLU A 186 15.84 -4.92 -9.62
N ARG A 187 16.50 -4.23 -8.68
CA ARG A 187 16.56 -4.64 -7.28
C ARG A 187 15.16 -4.68 -6.64
N MET A 188 14.36 -3.61 -6.83
CA MET A 188 13.00 -3.56 -6.29
C MET A 188 12.12 -4.67 -6.88
N LYS A 189 12.26 -4.97 -8.17
CA LYS A 189 11.56 -6.09 -8.82
C LYS A 189 11.95 -7.42 -8.18
N SER A 190 13.24 -7.67 -7.99
CA SER A 190 13.74 -8.90 -7.35
C SER A 190 13.28 -9.02 -5.90
N GLU A 191 13.31 -7.92 -5.13
CA GLU A 191 12.81 -7.88 -3.75
C GLU A 191 11.31 -8.17 -3.68
N ARG A 192 10.51 -7.56 -4.57
CA ARG A 192 9.07 -7.81 -4.66
C ARG A 192 8.75 -9.24 -5.07
N LEU A 193 9.52 -9.83 -6.00
CA LEU A 193 9.37 -11.22 -6.39
C LEU A 193 9.73 -12.16 -5.24
N ALA A 194 10.83 -11.91 -4.53
CA ALA A 194 11.22 -12.68 -3.36
C ALA A 194 10.19 -12.59 -2.23
N GLU A 195 9.65 -11.40 -1.96
CA GLU A 195 8.58 -11.18 -0.99
C GLU A 195 7.31 -11.93 -1.39
N ALA A 196 6.91 -11.87 -2.66
CA ALA A 196 5.75 -12.58 -3.18
C ALA A 196 5.93 -14.11 -3.07
N GLU A 197 7.09 -14.64 -3.43
CA GLU A 197 7.40 -16.07 -3.28
C GLU A 197 7.40 -16.52 -1.82
N LEU A 198 7.93 -15.69 -0.92
CA LEU A 198 7.91 -15.96 0.52
C LEU A 198 6.47 -16.00 1.07
N ILE A 199 5.61 -15.08 0.63
CA ILE A 199 4.18 -15.07 1.00
C ILE A 199 3.46 -16.31 0.44
N ARG A 200 3.74 -16.68 -0.83
CA ARG A 200 3.17 -17.90 -1.45
C ARG A 200 3.62 -19.16 -0.73
N ALA A 201 4.90 -19.28 -0.41
CA ALA A 201 5.46 -20.41 0.31
C ALA A 201 4.81 -20.57 1.70
N ARG A 202 4.68 -19.47 2.46
CA ARG A 202 3.96 -19.48 3.75
C ARG A 202 2.49 -19.86 3.60
N GLY A 203 1.82 -19.37 2.55
CA GLY A 203 0.45 -19.74 2.23
C GLY A 203 0.30 -21.24 1.95
N ASN A 204 1.23 -21.81 1.16
CA ASN A 204 1.25 -23.24 0.82
C ASN A 204 1.54 -24.10 2.04
N GLU A 205 2.51 -23.72 2.86
CA GLU A 205 2.83 -24.42 4.12
C GLU A 205 1.61 -24.43 5.06
N ALA A 206 0.98 -23.28 5.27
CA ALA A 206 -0.20 -23.16 6.11
C ALA A 206 -1.40 -23.95 5.55
N ALA A 207 -1.55 -24.02 4.23
CA ALA A 207 -2.57 -24.82 3.58
C ALA A 207 -2.31 -26.32 3.73
N GLN A 208 -1.07 -26.78 3.51
CA GLN A 208 -0.67 -28.18 3.67
C GLN A 208 -0.83 -28.64 5.12
N ARG A 209 -0.43 -27.82 6.09
CA ARG A 209 -0.63 -28.08 7.52
C ARG A 209 -2.11 -28.26 7.86
N ARG A 210 -2.97 -27.36 7.38
CA ARG A 210 -4.42 -27.45 7.62
C ARG A 210 -5.04 -28.68 6.97
N ARG A 211 -4.64 -29.02 5.74
CA ARG A 211 -5.11 -30.26 5.08
C ARG A 211 -4.68 -31.51 5.85
N ALA A 212 -3.42 -31.61 6.26
CA ALA A 212 -2.93 -32.75 7.03
C ALA A 212 -3.66 -32.95 8.37
N VAL A 213 -4.02 -31.85 9.05
CA VAL A 213 -4.84 -31.90 10.27
C VAL A 213 -6.26 -32.36 9.94
N ALA A 214 -6.88 -31.83 8.89
CA ALA A 214 -8.22 -32.24 8.47
C ALA A 214 -8.26 -33.72 8.03
N ASP A 215 -7.29 -34.19 7.24
CA ASP A 215 -7.20 -35.58 6.79
C ASP A 215 -7.06 -36.54 7.98
N ARG A 216 -6.22 -36.17 8.96
CA ARG A 216 -6.10 -36.93 10.21
C ARG A 216 -7.42 -36.99 10.97
N GLU A 217 -8.11 -35.85 11.09
CA GLU A 217 -9.38 -35.75 11.81
C GLU A 217 -10.48 -36.58 11.14
N VAL A 218 -10.54 -36.60 9.80
CA VAL A 218 -11.45 -37.47 9.04
C VAL A 218 -11.19 -38.95 9.36
N VAL A 219 -9.94 -39.40 9.29
CA VAL A 219 -9.59 -40.81 9.59
C VAL A 219 -9.91 -41.18 11.04
N GLU A 220 -9.67 -40.28 11.99
CA GLU A 220 -9.99 -40.48 13.40
C GLU A 220 -11.51 -40.55 13.62
N LEU A 221 -12.28 -39.66 12.99
CA LEU A 221 -13.74 -39.64 13.04
C LEU A 221 -14.34 -40.91 12.42
N GLU A 222 -13.87 -41.33 11.25
CA GLU A 222 -14.33 -42.56 10.60
C GLU A 222 -14.01 -43.80 11.45
N SER A 223 -12.80 -43.86 12.01
CA SER A 223 -12.37 -44.98 12.87
C SER A 223 -13.17 -45.05 14.17
N THR A 224 -13.48 -43.90 14.78
CA THR A 224 -14.30 -43.82 15.99
C THR A 224 -15.75 -44.15 15.70
N ALA A 225 -16.31 -43.66 14.59
CA ALA A 225 -17.66 -43.99 14.13
C ALA A 225 -17.81 -45.49 13.81
N GLN A 226 -16.85 -46.09 13.09
CA GLN A 226 -16.88 -47.52 12.78
C GLN A 226 -16.79 -48.36 14.07
N ARG A 227 -15.88 -48.01 14.98
CA ARG A 227 -15.77 -48.69 16.29
C ARG A 227 -17.10 -48.63 17.05
N GLN A 228 -17.72 -47.45 17.13
CA GLN A 228 -19.00 -47.27 17.81
C GLN A 228 -20.12 -48.07 17.13
N SER A 229 -20.15 -48.09 15.80
CA SER A 229 -21.10 -48.91 15.02
C SER A 229 -20.96 -50.39 15.31
N GLU A 230 -19.73 -50.94 15.32
CA GLU A 230 -19.47 -52.35 15.64
C GLU A 230 -19.84 -52.69 17.09
N VAL A 231 -19.53 -51.81 18.04
CA VAL A 231 -19.93 -51.99 19.45
C VAL A 231 -21.45 -52.01 19.57
N LEU A 232 -22.15 -51.04 18.97
CA LEU A 232 -23.60 -50.95 19.03
C LEU A 232 -24.29 -52.13 18.34
N ARG A 233 -23.72 -52.62 17.22
CA ARG A 233 -24.18 -53.83 16.55
C ARG A 233 -23.96 -55.06 17.43
N GLY A 234 -22.79 -55.18 18.06
CA GLY A 234 -22.48 -56.26 19.00
C GLY A 234 -23.39 -56.28 20.23
N GLU A 235 -23.70 -55.11 20.80
CA GLU A 235 -24.67 -54.95 21.90
C GLU A 235 -26.08 -55.35 21.45
N GLY A 236 -26.50 -54.94 20.24
CA GLY A 236 -27.78 -55.33 19.65
C GLY A 236 -27.89 -56.84 19.42
N ASP A 237 -26.83 -57.47 18.90
CA ASP A 237 -26.78 -58.92 18.70
C ASP A 237 -26.77 -59.68 20.04
N ALA A 238 -26.06 -59.17 21.05
CA ALA A 238 -26.06 -59.73 22.39
C ALA A 238 -27.45 -59.68 23.04
N GLU A 239 -28.13 -58.53 22.98
CA GLU A 239 -29.48 -58.37 23.52
C GLU A 239 -30.50 -59.22 22.74
N ARG A 240 -30.39 -59.24 21.41
CA ARG A 240 -31.20 -60.12 20.54
C ARG A 240 -31.04 -61.59 20.96
N ASN A 241 -29.81 -62.07 21.11
CA ASN A 241 -29.54 -63.45 21.51
C ASN A 241 -30.00 -63.74 22.93
N LYS A 242 -29.92 -62.78 23.85
CA LYS A 242 -30.44 -62.91 25.22
C LYS A 242 -31.97 -63.06 25.23
N VAL A 243 -32.68 -62.21 24.49
CA VAL A 243 -34.15 -62.31 24.34
C VAL A 243 -34.54 -63.64 23.70
N PHE A 244 -33.82 -64.07 22.65
CA PHE A 244 -34.03 -65.38 22.04
C PHE A 244 -33.76 -66.53 23.02
N GLY A 245 -32.66 -66.49 23.78
CA GLY A 245 -32.35 -67.50 24.79
C GLY A 245 -33.44 -67.63 25.85
N VAL A 246 -33.96 -66.52 26.37
CA VAL A 246 -35.08 -66.51 27.31
C VAL A 246 -36.36 -67.07 26.68
N ALA A 247 -36.63 -66.73 25.41
CA ALA A 247 -37.78 -67.27 24.69
C ALA A 247 -37.65 -68.77 24.43
N PHE A 248 -36.46 -69.26 24.05
CA PHE A 248 -36.19 -70.67 23.74
C PHE A 248 -36.17 -71.56 24.97
N GLN A 249 -35.77 -71.05 26.14
CA GLN A 249 -35.81 -71.80 27.40
C GLN A 249 -37.22 -72.06 27.92
N ARG A 250 -38.26 -71.37 27.40
CA ARG A 250 -39.64 -71.60 27.83
C ARG A 250 -40.19 -72.94 27.36
N ASP A 251 -39.84 -73.38 26.16
CA ASP A 251 -40.24 -74.68 25.59
C ASP A 251 -39.23 -75.11 24.50
N PRO A 252 -38.23 -75.94 24.85
CA PRO A 252 -37.21 -76.40 23.91
C PRO A 252 -37.77 -77.26 22.77
N ASP A 253 -38.75 -78.12 23.04
CA ASP A 253 -39.29 -79.08 22.09
C ASP A 253 -40.13 -78.38 21.01
N PHE A 254 -40.98 -77.42 21.43
CA PHE A 254 -41.75 -76.60 20.50
C PHE A 254 -40.84 -75.73 19.61
N PHE A 255 -39.75 -75.22 20.15
CA PHE A 255 -38.79 -74.43 19.39
C PHE A 255 -38.07 -75.24 18.31
N GLU A 256 -37.55 -76.42 18.65
CA GLU A 256 -36.88 -77.28 17.65
C GLU A 256 -37.81 -77.63 16.50
N PHE A 257 -39.08 -77.92 16.80
CA PHE A 257 -40.13 -78.11 15.81
C PHE A 257 -40.36 -76.84 14.96
N TYR A 258 -40.62 -75.68 15.58
CA TYR A 258 -40.89 -74.43 14.87
C TYR A 258 -39.73 -73.97 13.98
N ARG A 259 -38.48 -74.06 14.48
CA ARG A 259 -37.27 -73.70 13.72
C ARG A 259 -37.09 -74.60 12.51
N SER A 260 -37.30 -75.91 12.68
CA SER A 260 -37.21 -76.86 11.55
C SER A 260 -38.28 -76.57 10.50
N MET A 261 -39.52 -76.26 10.91
CA MET A 261 -40.61 -75.94 10.00
C MET A 261 -40.39 -74.62 9.25
N SER A 262 -39.87 -73.60 9.93
CA SER A 262 -39.48 -72.34 9.29
C SER A 262 -38.30 -72.52 8.33
N ALA A 263 -37.32 -73.36 8.67
CA ALA A 263 -36.22 -73.71 7.77
C ALA A 263 -36.71 -74.44 6.52
N TYR A 264 -37.68 -75.36 6.66
CA TYR A 264 -38.33 -76.01 5.50
C TYR A 264 -39.04 -74.99 4.63
N ALA A 265 -39.85 -74.11 5.24
CA ALA A 265 -40.57 -73.08 4.50
C ALA A 265 -39.62 -72.16 3.72
N ASN A 266 -38.52 -71.72 4.33
CA ASN A 266 -37.55 -70.83 3.68
C ASN A 266 -36.71 -71.55 2.61
N ALA A 267 -36.30 -72.79 2.85
CA ALA A 267 -35.49 -73.57 1.90
C ALA A 267 -36.28 -74.03 0.67
N LEU A 268 -37.61 -74.19 0.80
CA LEU A 268 -38.51 -74.62 -0.29
C LEU A 268 -39.15 -73.44 -1.04
N ASN A 269 -38.97 -72.19 -0.59
CA ASN A 269 -39.57 -70.99 -1.20
C ASN A 269 -38.72 -70.42 -2.36
N GLY A 270 -38.41 -71.24 -3.36
CA GLY A 270 -37.72 -70.80 -4.57
C GLY A 270 -37.94 -71.76 -5.75
N ASN A 271 -38.40 -71.24 -6.89
CA ASN A 271 -38.71 -72.03 -8.10
C ASN A 271 -37.46 -72.58 -8.84
N GLY A 272 -36.33 -72.80 -8.17
CA GLY A 272 -35.06 -73.18 -8.82
C GLY A 272 -34.04 -73.94 -7.97
N THR A 273 -34.36 -74.33 -6.74
CA THR A 273 -33.39 -75.02 -5.87
C THR A 273 -33.57 -76.54 -5.96
N THR A 274 -32.77 -77.21 -6.78
CA THR A 274 -32.69 -78.68 -6.81
C THR A 274 -31.86 -79.16 -5.61
N LEU A 275 -32.55 -79.64 -4.58
CA LEU A 275 -31.92 -80.12 -3.34
C LEU A 275 -31.72 -81.65 -3.43
N VAL A 276 -30.47 -82.11 -3.48
CA VAL A 276 -30.14 -83.55 -3.45
C VAL A 276 -29.73 -83.91 -2.03
N LEU A 277 -30.66 -84.52 -1.28
CA LEU A 277 -30.45 -84.95 0.11
C LEU A 277 -30.86 -86.42 0.26
N SER A 278 -30.17 -87.15 1.14
CA SER A 278 -30.59 -88.50 1.50
C SER A 278 -31.90 -88.45 2.32
N PRO A 279 -32.79 -89.44 2.15
CA PRO A 279 -34.04 -89.53 2.92
C PRO A 279 -33.88 -89.55 4.44
N ASP A 280 -32.70 -89.98 4.92
CA ASP A 280 -32.35 -90.06 6.35
C ASP A 280 -31.56 -88.84 6.85
N SER A 281 -31.57 -87.73 6.13
CA SER A 281 -30.88 -86.50 6.54
C SER A 281 -31.48 -85.94 7.82
N THR A 282 -30.62 -85.46 8.73
CA THR A 282 -31.00 -84.72 9.95
C THR A 282 -31.84 -83.49 9.65
N PHE A 283 -31.80 -83.00 8.40
CA PHE A 283 -32.64 -81.93 7.93
C PHE A 283 -34.13 -82.27 8.05
N PHE A 284 -34.60 -83.45 7.62
CA PHE A 284 -36.04 -83.82 7.56
C PHE A 284 -36.59 -84.54 8.81
N ARG A 285 -35.93 -84.40 9.97
CA ARG A 285 -36.23 -85.15 11.20
C ARG A 285 -37.70 -85.12 11.63
N TYR A 286 -38.33 -83.94 11.52
CA TYR A 286 -39.74 -83.73 11.89
C TYR A 286 -40.75 -84.06 10.78
N PHE A 287 -40.30 -84.31 9.54
CA PHE A 287 -41.16 -84.75 8.44
C PHE A 287 -41.39 -86.28 8.51
N ASN A 288 -40.36 -87.02 8.92
CA ASN A 288 -40.45 -88.48 9.04
C ASN A 288 -41.03 -88.94 10.39
N ASN A 289 -40.92 -88.15 11.47
CA ASN A 289 -41.43 -88.49 12.80
C ASN A 289 -41.92 -87.24 13.57
N ILE A 290 -43.14 -87.30 14.12
CA ILE A 290 -43.77 -86.16 14.82
C ILE A 290 -43.03 -85.73 16.11
N ASN A 291 -42.31 -86.67 16.74
CA ASN A 291 -41.53 -86.42 17.96
C ASN A 291 -40.09 -85.98 17.68
N GLY A 292 -39.68 -85.88 16.41
CA GLY A 292 -38.34 -85.40 16.05
C GLY A 292 -37.17 -86.25 16.55
N ALA A 293 -37.31 -87.58 16.62
CA ALA A 293 -36.17 -88.44 16.96
C ALA A 293 -35.11 -88.41 15.82
N PRO A 294 -33.80 -88.30 16.13
CA PRO A 294 -32.77 -88.37 15.10
C PRO A 294 -32.87 -89.71 14.33
N PRO A 295 -32.69 -89.70 13.00
CA PRO A 295 -32.60 -90.95 12.25
C PRO A 295 -31.43 -91.78 12.79
N ALA A 296 -31.64 -93.08 12.97
CA ALA A 296 -30.61 -94.00 13.43
C ALA A 296 -29.39 -93.89 12.51
N ALA A 297 -28.21 -93.60 13.07
CA ALA A 297 -26.98 -93.48 12.30
C ALA A 297 -26.76 -94.75 11.45
N PRO A 298 -26.41 -94.62 10.15
CA PRO A 298 -26.10 -95.79 9.34
C PRO A 298 -24.89 -96.50 9.93
N ALA A 299 -25.03 -97.82 10.15
CA ALA A 299 -23.95 -98.68 10.63
C ALA A 299 -22.72 -98.55 9.71
N ALA A 300 -21.54 -98.34 10.32
CA ALA A 300 -20.28 -98.28 9.59
C ALA A 300 -20.08 -99.56 8.74
N PRO A 301 -19.67 -99.47 7.47
CA PRO A 301 -19.43 -100.65 6.66
C PRO A 301 -18.25 -101.45 7.23
N ALA A 302 -18.45 -102.77 7.35
CA ALA A 302 -17.45 -103.72 7.83
C ALA A 302 -16.15 -103.65 7.01
N PRO A 303 -14.96 -103.84 7.62
CA PRO A 303 -13.70 -103.85 6.88
C PRO A 303 -13.67 -105.00 5.87
N ALA A 304 -13.33 -104.69 4.62
CA ALA A 304 -13.15 -105.67 3.56
C ALA A 304 -11.95 -106.60 3.85
N PRO A 305 -12.02 -107.90 3.50
CA PRO A 305 -10.97 -108.86 3.80
C PRO A 305 -9.73 -108.62 2.93
N ALA A 306 -8.56 -108.87 3.52
CA ALA A 306 -7.25 -108.70 2.90
C ALA A 306 -7.01 -109.65 1.72
N ASN A 307 -6.42 -109.11 0.65
CA ASN A 307 -5.43 -109.73 -0.25
C ASN A 307 -4.64 -108.62 -0.96
#